data_AF-X1ULJ0-F1
#
_entry.id   AF-X1ULJ0-F1
#
_cell.length_a   1.000
_cell.length_b   1.000
_cell.length_c   1.000
_cell.angle_alpha   90.00
_cell.angle_beta   90.00
_cell.angle_gamma   90.00
#
_symmetry.space_group_name_H-M   'P 1'
#
loop_
_entity.id
_entity.type
_entity.pdbx_description
1 polymer ?
#
loop_
_entity_poly.entity_id
_entity_poly.type
_entity_poly.pdbx_seq_one_letter_code
_entity_poly.pdbx_strand_id
1 'polypeptide(L)'
;NVEETKIIVFYPRDGVSKIQERQMTTQAGDNTYVIAIEGDFDDVQRGVKNIFSDRIFNEALNKSGYIFSSANSINIGRLVPHIV
;
A
#
# COMPACT_ATOMS: atom_id res chain seq x y z
N ASN A 1 12.31 6.61 -9.70
CA ASN A 1 11.54 5.36 -9.49
C ASN A 1 12.52 4.23 -9.25
N VAL A 2 12.17 3.27 -8.41
CA VAL A 2 12.97 2.04 -8.23
C VAL A 2 12.50 1.05 -9.28
N GLU A 3 13.42 0.48 -10.04
CA GLU A 3 13.10 -0.52 -11.06
C GLU A 3 12.40 -1.74 -10.44
N GLU A 4 11.53 -2.39 -11.23
CA GLU A 4 10.76 -3.58 -10.84
C GLU A 4 9.84 -3.40 -9.60
N THR A 5 9.64 -2.17 -9.13
CA THR A 5 8.83 -1.87 -7.94
C THR A 5 7.60 -1.07 -8.33
N LYS A 6 6.42 -1.54 -7.90
CA LYS A 6 5.15 -0.79 -7.98
C LYS A 6 4.65 -0.49 -6.57
N ILE A 7 4.08 0.70 -6.39
CA ILE A 7 3.58 1.19 -5.10
C ILE A 7 2.10 1.46 -5.23
N ILE A 8 1.29 0.89 -4.34
CA ILE A 8 -0.14 1.16 -4.27
C ILE A 8 -0.45 1.73 -2.89
N VAL A 9 -1.01 2.94 -2.86
CA VAL A 9 -1.41 3.64 -1.64
C VAL A 9 -2.92 3.62 -1.54
N PHE A 10 -3.44 2.97 -0.50
CA PHE A 10 -4.85 2.99 -0.14
C PHE A 10 -5.07 3.97 1.01
N TYR A 11 -6.05 4.85 0.89
CA TYR A 11 -6.40 5.80 1.95
C TYR A 11 -7.92 6.03 2.00
N PRO A 12 -8.50 6.35 3.18
CA PRO A 12 -9.91 6.69 3.30
C PRO A 12 -10.20 8.03 2.61
N ARG A 13 -11.20 8.08 1.72
CA ARG A 13 -11.52 9.25 0.89
C ARG A 13 -11.64 10.53 1.71
N ASP A 14 -12.36 10.48 2.82
CA ASP A 14 -12.62 11.62 3.70
C ASP A 14 -11.76 11.59 4.98
N GLY A 15 -10.83 10.63 5.10
CA GLY A 15 -10.01 10.44 6.30
C GLY A 15 -8.61 11.08 6.23
N VAL A 16 -8.27 11.78 5.15
CA VAL A 16 -6.99 12.49 5.02
C VAL A 16 -7.20 13.98 4.75
N SER A 17 -6.26 14.81 5.18
CA SER A 17 -6.27 16.24 4.83
C SER A 17 -6.01 16.43 3.33
N LYS A 18 -6.51 17.54 2.77
CA LYS A 18 -6.27 17.93 1.38
C LYS A 18 -4.79 18.04 1.02
N ILE A 19 -3.94 18.40 2.00
CA ILE A 19 -2.49 18.48 1.79
C ILE A 19 -1.91 17.07 1.64
N GLN A 20 -2.30 16.12 2.50
CA GLN A 20 -1.88 14.72 2.39
C GLN A 20 -2.36 14.08 1.10
N GLU A 21 -3.63 14.31 0.74
CA GLU A 21 -4.21 13.83 -0.52
C GLU A 21 -3.40 14.32 -1.73
N ARG A 22 -3.09 15.62 -1.77
CA ARG A 22 -2.25 16.20 -2.83
C ARG A 22 -0.85 15.59 -2.83
N GLN A 23 -0.20 15.47 -1.67
CA GLN A 23 1.13 14.87 -1.57
C GLN A 23 1.19 13.45 -2.15
N MET A 24 0.12 12.65 -1.93
CA MET A 24 0.03 11.31 -2.50
C MET A 24 -0.24 11.35 -4.01
N THR A 25 -1.24 12.13 -4.44
CA THR A 25 -1.76 12.10 -5.81
C THR A 25 -0.91 12.85 -6.84
N THR A 26 -0.08 13.80 -6.41
CA THR A 26 0.79 14.58 -7.33
C THR A 26 2.19 14.00 -7.48
N GLN A 27 2.43 12.77 -7.02
CA GLN A 27 3.74 12.14 -7.16
C GLN A 27 4.07 11.90 -8.63
N ALA A 28 5.28 12.28 -9.07
CA ALA A 28 5.69 12.22 -10.48
C ALA A 28 6.08 10.80 -10.97
N GLY A 29 6.10 9.81 -10.08
CA GLY A 29 6.49 8.44 -10.41
C GLY A 29 5.38 7.66 -11.12
N ASP A 30 5.70 7.08 -12.26
CA ASP A 30 4.79 6.23 -13.07
C ASP A 30 4.51 4.84 -12.44
N ASN A 31 5.25 4.49 -11.39
CA ASN A 31 5.11 3.24 -10.66
C ASN A 31 4.22 3.35 -9.41
N THR A 32 3.61 4.52 -9.16
CA THR A 32 2.80 4.79 -7.97
C THR A 32 1.32 4.94 -8.33
N TYR A 33 0.47 4.23 -7.61
CA TYR A 33 -0.98 4.22 -7.79
C TYR A 33 -1.64 4.61 -6.47
N VAL A 34 -2.55 5.58 -6.51
CA VAL A 34 -3.18 6.14 -5.31
C VAL A 34 -4.68 5.95 -5.41
N ILE A 35 -5.26 5.23 -4.44
CA ILE A 35 -6.63 4.75 -4.48
C ILE A 35 -7.36 5.21 -3.22
N ALA A 36 -8.38 6.04 -3.41
CA ALA A 36 -9.30 6.45 -2.35
C ALA A 36 -10.35 5.36 -2.11
N ILE A 37 -10.51 4.95 -0.86
CA ILE A 37 -11.46 3.94 -0.41
C ILE A 37 -12.58 4.62 0.38
N GLU A 38 -13.81 4.18 0.15
CA GLU A 38 -14.96 4.59 0.98
C GLU A 38 -14.92 3.80 2.29
N GLY A 39 -14.92 4.53 3.42
CA GLY A 39 -14.76 3.96 4.75
C GLY A 39 -13.71 4.72 5.56
N ASP A 40 -13.35 4.17 6.71
CA ASP A 40 -12.34 4.73 7.60
C ASP A 40 -10.96 4.07 7.47
N PHE A 41 -10.01 4.45 8.33
CA PHE A 41 -8.67 3.86 8.33
C PHE A 41 -8.65 2.37 8.68
N ASP A 42 -9.54 1.93 9.55
CA ASP A 42 -9.61 0.52 9.97
C ASP A 42 -10.17 -0.34 8.85
N ASP A 43 -11.15 0.15 8.09
CA ASP A 43 -11.68 -0.49 6.90
C ASP A 43 -10.60 -0.67 5.84
N VAL A 44 -9.84 0.40 5.55
CA VAL A 44 -8.72 0.35 4.61
C VAL A 44 -7.66 -0.66 5.06
N GLN A 45 -7.28 -0.61 6.34
CA GLN A 45 -6.28 -1.52 6.89
C GLN A 45 -6.75 -2.98 6.86
N ARG A 46 -8.03 -3.22 7.17
CA ARG A 46 -8.63 -4.56 7.11
C ARG A 46 -8.68 -5.08 5.68
N GLY A 47 -9.06 -4.23 4.72
CA GLY A 47 -9.06 -4.56 3.29
C GLY A 47 -7.67 -4.99 2.81
N VAL A 48 -6.63 -4.21 3.14
CA VAL A 48 -5.25 -4.56 2.80
C VAL A 48 -4.83 -5.88 3.46
N LYS A 49 -5.11 -6.08 4.76
CA LYS A 49 -4.80 -7.34 5.45
C LYS A 49 -5.47 -8.55 4.79
N ASN A 50 -6.72 -8.39 4.33
CA ASN A 50 -7.44 -9.45 3.62
C ASN A 50 -6.78 -9.80 2.28
N ILE A 51 -6.27 -8.80 1.54
CA ILE A 51 -5.51 -9.02 0.31
C ILE A 51 -4.22 -9.81 0.61
N PHE A 52 -3.50 -9.44 1.68
CA PHE A 52 -2.29 -10.15 2.08
C PHE A 52 -2.56 -11.59 2.55
N SER A 53 -3.73 -11.88 3.13
CA SER A 53 -4.09 -13.22 3.59
C SER A 53 -4.77 -14.10 2.55
N ASP A 54 -5.16 -13.54 1.38
CA ASP A 54 -5.77 -14.30 0.29
C ASP A 54 -4.75 -15.19 -0.41
N ARG A 55 -4.85 -16.49 -0.15
CA ARG A 55 -3.95 -17.50 -0.71
C ARG A 55 -4.08 -17.64 -2.23
N ILE A 56 -5.30 -17.56 -2.77
CA ILE A 56 -5.54 -17.74 -4.21
C ILE A 56 -4.95 -16.56 -4.97
N PHE A 57 -5.17 -15.34 -4.46
CA PHE A 57 -4.59 -14.13 -5.01
C PHE A 57 -3.04 -14.16 -4.94
N ASN A 58 -2.47 -14.52 -3.80
CA ASN A 58 -1.02 -14.63 -3.63
C ASN A 58 -0.39 -15.68 -4.55
N GLU A 59 -1.05 -16.83 -4.75
CA GLU A 59 -0.60 -17.85 -5.70
C GLU A 59 -0.63 -17.35 -7.15
N ALA A 60 -1.66 -16.61 -7.54
CA ALA A 60 -1.76 -16.00 -8.86
C ALA A 60 -0.68 -14.92 -9.08
N LEU A 61 -0.39 -14.10 -8.07
CA LEU A 61 0.70 -13.12 -8.10
C LEU A 61 2.07 -13.79 -8.26
N ASN A 62 2.36 -14.80 -7.44
CA ASN A 62 3.63 -15.54 -7.52
C ASN A 62 3.83 -16.18 -8.89
N LYS A 63 2.78 -16.78 -9.48
CA LYS A 63 2.83 -17.33 -10.85
C LYS A 63 3.10 -16.27 -11.91
N SER A 64 2.68 -15.03 -11.65
CA SER A 64 2.90 -13.89 -12.53
C SER A 64 4.25 -13.18 -12.29
N GLY A 65 5.09 -13.70 -11.39
CA GLY A 65 6.40 -13.13 -11.06
C GLY A 65 6.35 -11.93 -10.11
N TYR A 66 5.23 -11.71 -9.42
CA TYR A 66 5.08 -10.59 -8.48
C TYR A 66 5.07 -11.08 -7.03
N ILE A 67 5.67 -10.28 -6.14
CA ILE A 67 5.62 -10.47 -4.69
C ILE A 67 4.96 -9.24 -4.07
N PHE A 68 3.99 -9.48 -3.19
CA PHE A 68 3.32 -8.42 -2.46
C PHE A 68 4.03 -8.14 -1.12
N SER A 69 4.23 -6.87 -0.79
CA SER A 69 4.84 -6.44 0.47
C SER A 69 4.19 -5.16 0.97
N SER A 70 4.16 -4.96 2.28
CA SER A 70 3.61 -3.76 2.91
C SER A 70 4.73 -2.81 3.32
N ALA A 71 4.52 -1.51 3.14
CA ALA A 71 5.41 -0.45 3.63
C ALA A 71 5.00 0.08 5.02
N ASN A 72 3.92 -0.46 5.60
CA ASN A 72 3.31 0.03 6.85
C ASN A 72 3.70 -0.86 8.04
N SER A 73 3.01 -0.71 9.17
CA SER A 73 3.23 -1.47 10.41
C SER A 73 3.00 -2.99 10.29
N ILE A 74 2.53 -3.48 9.14
CA ILE A 74 2.40 -4.91 8.84
C ILE A 74 3.79 -5.55 8.62
N ASN A 75 4.76 -4.78 8.11
CA ASN A 75 6.09 -5.29 7.76
C ASN A 75 7.09 -5.04 8.90
N ILE A 76 7.66 -6.12 9.47
CA ILE A 76 8.63 -6.05 10.57
C ILE A 76 9.92 -5.29 10.20
N GLY A 77 10.28 -5.24 8.92
CA GLY A 77 11.43 -4.50 8.41
C GLY A 77 11.38 -3.01 8.74
N ARG A 78 10.19 -2.45 9.02
CA ARG A 78 10.04 -1.06 9.46
C ARG A 78 10.67 -0.77 10.84
N LEU A 79 10.93 -1.78 11.67
CA LEU A 79 11.55 -1.57 12.98
C LEU A 79 13.05 -1.31 12.89
N VAL A 80 13.73 -1.90 11.90
CA VAL A 80 15.20 -1.80 11.75
C VAL A 80 15.71 -0.34 11.73
N PRO A 81 15.16 0.56 10.89
CA PRO A 81 15.61 1.96 10.88
C PRO A 81 15.13 2.79 12.09
N HIS A 82 14.27 2.26 12.96
CA HIS A 82 13.84 2.94 14.19
C HIS A 82 14.70 2.59 15.41
N ILE A 83 15.64 1.63 15.30
CA ILE A 83 16.53 1.19 16.39
C ILE A 83 17.85 1.99 16.42
N VAL A 84 17.94 3.08 15.65
CA VAL A 84 19.14 3.94 15.54
C VAL A 84 19.27 4.90 16.71
#